data_AF-A0A5J4JJ74-F1
#
_entry.id   AF-A0A5J4JJ74-F1
#
_cell.length_a   1.000
_cell.length_b   1.000
_cell.length_c   1.000
_cell.angle_alpha   90.00
_cell.angle_beta   90.00
_cell.angle_gamma   90.00
#
_symmetry.space_group_name_H-M   'P 1'
#
loop_
_entity.id
_entity.type
_entity.pdbx_description
1 polymer ?
#
loop_
_entity_poly.entity_id
_entity_poly.type
_entity_poly.pdbx_seq_one_letter_code
_entity_poly.pdbx_strand_id
1 'polypeptide(L)'
;MLEKTTRMNYLYDFYQSLLTPKQRSYMSLYYLDDFSLGEIAEEYGVSRQAVYDNIKRTEQMLEEYEKKLGLFEKFQARKQIFQSMREILGDSVDPELLRLLDALEKLE
;
A
#
# COMPACT_ATOMS: atom_id res chain seq x y z
N MET A 1 -8.33 7.57 -11.24
CA MET A 1 -8.00 6.13 -11.40
C MET A 1 -6.64 5.81 -10.82
N LEU A 2 -5.57 6.49 -11.24
CA LEU A 2 -4.22 6.33 -10.68
C LEU A 2 -4.16 6.48 -9.16
N GLU A 3 -4.76 7.54 -8.59
CA GLU A 3 -4.74 7.76 -7.13
C GLU A 3 -5.41 6.64 -6.32
N LYS A 4 -6.49 6.05 -6.84
CA LYS A 4 -7.18 4.94 -6.18
C LYS A 4 -6.33 3.66 -6.22
N THR A 5 -5.73 3.37 -7.37
CA THR A 5 -4.82 2.22 -7.53
C THR A 5 -3.61 2.35 -6.63
N THR A 6 -2.95 3.51 -6.63
CA THR A 6 -1.81 3.79 -5.76
C THR A 6 -2.17 3.65 -4.29
N ARG A 7 -3.31 4.21 -3.85
CA ARG A 7 -3.78 4.04 -2.47
C ARG A 7 -3.98 2.57 -2.13
N MET A 8 -4.66 1.82 -2.99
CA MET A 8 -4.94 0.41 -2.73
C MET A 8 -3.66 -0.43 -2.65
N ASN A 9 -2.63 -0.11 -3.44
CA ASN A 9 -1.32 -0.75 -3.35
C ASN A 9 -0.68 -0.52 -1.97
N TYR A 10 -0.67 0.72 -1.47
CA TYR A 10 -0.18 0.99 -0.12
C TYR A 10 -0.99 0.26 0.96
N LEU A 11 -2.32 0.31 0.88
CA LEU A 11 -3.16 -0.38 1.85
C LEU A 11 -2.94 -1.89 1.82
N TYR A 12 -2.74 -2.46 0.63
CA TYR A 12 -2.38 -3.87 0.49
C TYR A 12 -1.04 -4.15 1.17
N ASP A 13 0.00 -3.37 0.94
CA ASP A 13 1.32 -3.56 1.57
C ASP A 13 1.23 -3.55 3.11
N PHE A 14 0.45 -2.63 3.68
CA PHE A 14 0.27 -2.55 5.13
C PHE A 14 -0.58 -3.69 5.73
N TYR A 15 -1.58 -4.17 5.00
CA TYR A 15 -2.64 -5.00 5.59
C TYR A 15 -2.83 -6.37 4.95
N GLN A 16 -2.06 -6.74 3.92
CA GLN A 16 -2.19 -8.03 3.24
C GLN A 16 -2.05 -9.24 4.17
N SER A 17 -1.31 -9.09 5.26
CA SER A 17 -1.11 -10.11 6.30
C SER A 17 -2.40 -10.48 7.03
N LEU A 18 -3.38 -9.57 7.09
CA LEU A 18 -4.69 -9.75 7.71
C LEU A 18 -5.72 -10.38 6.76
N LEU A 19 -5.41 -10.43 5.46
CA LEU A 19 -6.28 -11.00 4.44
C LEU A 19 -6.18 -12.52 4.43
N THR A 20 -7.30 -13.17 4.09
CA THR A 20 -7.29 -14.61 3.78
C THR A 20 -6.43 -14.88 2.53
N PRO A 21 -5.89 -16.10 2.37
CA PRO A 21 -5.07 -16.43 1.20
C PRO A 21 -5.74 -16.10 -0.14
N LYS A 22 -7.04 -16.39 -0.28
CA LYS A 22 -7.80 -16.13 -1.51
C LYS A 22 -7.91 -14.62 -1.82
N GLN A 23 -8.21 -13.81 -0.81
CA GLN A 23 -8.26 -12.35 -0.96
C GLN A 23 -6.88 -11.80 -1.34
N ARG A 24 -5.82 -12.29 -0.69
CA ARG A 24 -4.45 -11.86 -0.97
C ARG A 24 -4.04 -12.17 -2.40
N SER A 25 -4.34 -13.37 -2.90
CA SER A 25 -4.05 -13.78 -4.27
C SER A 25 -4.78 -12.93 -5.29
N TYR A 26 -6.10 -12.71 -5.11
CA TYR A 26 -6.88 -11.92 -6.06
C TYR A 26 -6.41 -10.46 -6.11
N MET A 27 -6.10 -9.89 -4.95
CA MET A 27 -5.57 -8.52 -4.88
C MET A 27 -4.17 -8.43 -5.51
N SER A 28 -3.27 -9.39 -5.26
CA SER A 28 -1.94 -9.41 -5.90
C SER A 28 -2.06 -9.44 -7.41
N LEU A 29 -2.83 -10.40 -7.94
CA LEU A 29 -2.98 -10.57 -9.37
C LEU A 29 -3.56 -9.31 -10.03
N TYR A 30 -4.57 -8.69 -9.39
CA TYR A 30 -5.24 -7.52 -9.97
C TYR A 30 -4.46 -6.21 -9.82
N TYR A 31 -3.81 -5.97 -8.67
CA TYR A 31 -3.18 -4.68 -8.33
C TYR A 31 -1.66 -4.65 -8.53
N LEU A 32 -0.98 -5.80 -8.49
CA LEU A 32 0.47 -5.89 -8.60
C LEU A 32 0.92 -6.50 -9.93
N ASP A 33 0.19 -7.52 -10.40
CA ASP A 33 0.54 -8.26 -11.61
C ASP A 33 -0.30 -7.85 -12.84
N ASP A 34 -1.16 -6.83 -12.70
CA ASP A 34 -2.01 -6.24 -13.76
C ASP A 34 -2.94 -7.23 -14.49
N PHE A 35 -3.28 -8.37 -13.87
CA PHE A 35 -4.26 -9.29 -14.43
C PHE A 35 -5.66 -8.66 -14.49
N SER A 36 -6.37 -8.93 -15.57
CA SER A 36 -7.79 -8.64 -15.68
C SER A 36 -8.63 -9.59 -14.82
N LEU A 37 -9.84 -9.15 -14.47
CA LEU A 37 -10.82 -9.99 -13.76
C LEU A 37 -11.18 -11.27 -14.53
N GLY A 38 -11.03 -11.26 -15.86
CA GLY A 38 -11.29 -12.42 -16.71
C GLY A 38 -10.18 -13.46 -16.58
N GLU A 39 -8.92 -13.02 -16.63
CA GLU A 39 -7.77 -13.92 -16.47
C GLU A 39 -7.73 -14.56 -15.09
N ILE A 40 -8.00 -13.79 -14.02
CA ILE A 40 -8.12 -14.33 -12.66
C ILE A 40 -9.28 -15.33 -12.57
N ALA A 41 -10.40 -15.05 -13.25
CA ALA A 41 -11.55 -15.95 -13.24
C ALA A 41 -11.23 -17.28 -13.93
N GLU A 42 -10.52 -17.24 -15.05
CA GLU A 42 -10.06 -18.41 -15.78
C GLU A 42 -9.06 -19.24 -14.95
N GLU A 43 -8.05 -18.61 -14.37
CA GLU A 43 -7.03 -19.27 -13.55
C GLU A 43 -7.62 -20.02 -12.35
N TYR A 44 -8.65 -19.45 -11.72
CA TYR A 44 -9.28 -20.03 -10.53
C TYR A 44 -10.55 -20.84 -10.83
N GLY A 45 -10.95 -20.95 -12.10
CA GLY A 45 -12.17 -21.66 -12.50
C GLY A 45 -13.46 -21.09 -11.88
N VAL A 46 -13.54 -19.77 -11.72
CA VAL A 46 -14.68 -19.05 -11.14
C VAL A 46 -15.30 -18.07 -12.14
N SER A 47 -16.43 -17.44 -11.79
CA SER A 47 -16.99 -16.39 -12.64
C SER A 47 -16.23 -15.07 -12.46
N ARG A 48 -16.17 -14.26 -13.52
CA ARG A 48 -15.66 -12.88 -13.48
C ARG A 48 -16.34 -12.03 -12.40
N GLN A 49 -17.64 -12.26 -12.18
CA GLN A 49 -18.40 -11.58 -11.13
C GLN A 49 -17.92 -11.96 -9.72
N ALA A 50 -17.62 -13.25 -9.49
CA ALA A 50 -17.10 -13.70 -8.21
C ALA A 50 -15.73 -13.08 -7.87
N VAL A 51 -14.86 -12.90 -8.86
CA VAL A 51 -13.59 -12.18 -8.70
C VAL A 51 -13.85 -10.72 -8.37
N TYR A 52 -14.71 -10.04 -9.15
CA TYR A 52 -15.07 -8.65 -8.91
C TYR A 52 -15.60 -8.40 -7.49
N ASP A 53 -16.56 -9.21 -7.04
CA ASP A 53 -17.17 -9.09 -5.72
C ASP A 53 -16.17 -9.36 -4.59
N ASN A 54 -15.20 -10.24 -4.82
CA ASN A 54 -14.15 -10.54 -3.85
C ASN A 54 -13.18 -9.36 -3.73
N ILE A 55 -12.67 -8.83 -4.86
CA ILE A 55 -11.80 -7.66 -4.88
C ILE A 55 -12.53 -6.48 -4.22
N LYS A 56 -13.77 -6.22 -4.60
CA LYS A 56 -14.53 -5.07 -4.08
C LYS A 56 -14.75 -5.12 -2.58
N ARG A 57 -15.05 -6.29 -2.02
CA ARG A 57 -15.14 -6.47 -0.56
C ARG A 57 -13.79 -6.34 0.13
N THR A 58 -12.73 -6.83 -0.50
CA THR A 58 -11.38 -6.74 0.04
C THR A 58 -10.90 -5.29 0.07
N GLU A 59 -11.19 -4.48 -0.97
CA GLU A 59 -10.95 -3.03 -0.95
C GLU A 59 -11.61 -2.36 0.27
N GLN A 60 -12.88 -2.70 0.54
CA GLN A 60 -13.61 -2.14 1.69
C GLN A 60 -12.98 -2.54 3.02
N MET A 61 -12.56 -3.80 3.17
CA MET A 61 -11.88 -4.27 4.37
C MET A 61 -10.55 -3.54 4.61
N LEU A 62 -9.76 -3.33 3.56
CA LEU A 62 -8.49 -2.60 3.65
C LEU A 62 -8.70 -1.14 4.09
N GLU A 63 -9.72 -0.46 3.53
CA GLU A 63 -10.09 0.89 3.96
C GLU A 63 -10.60 0.92 5.41
N GLU A 64 -11.33 -0.11 5.86
CA GLU A 64 -11.75 -0.21 7.26
C GLU A 64 -10.57 -0.43 8.21
N TYR A 65 -9.56 -1.21 7.81
CA TYR A 65 -8.32 -1.35 8.57
C TYR A 65 -7.59 -0.02 8.66
N GLU A 66 -7.47 0.71 7.55
CA GLU A 66 -6.85 2.04 7.55
C GLU A 66 -7.60 3.01 8.47
N LYS A 67 -8.94 3.03 8.41
CA LYS A 67 -9.74 3.88 9.30
C LYS A 67 -9.50 3.59 10.78
N LYS A 68 -9.16 2.34 11.14
CA LYS A 68 -8.95 1.91 12.53
C LYS A 68 -7.50 2.06 12.98
N LEU A 69 -6.53 1.84 12.09
CA LEU A 69 -5.11 1.71 12.43
C LEU A 69 -4.28 2.90 11.94
N GLY A 70 -4.69 3.53 10.84
CA GLY A 70 -4.10 4.73 10.25
C GLY A 70 -2.64 4.54 9.85
N LEU A 71 -2.26 3.37 9.31
CA LEU A 71 -0.85 3.09 9.04
C LEU A 71 -0.36 3.87 7.83
N PHE A 72 -1.19 3.95 6.79
CA PHE A 72 -0.86 4.72 5.60
C PHE A 72 -0.84 6.22 5.89
N GLU A 73 -1.83 6.74 6.62
CA GLU A 73 -1.84 8.15 7.05
C GLU A 73 -0.60 8.51 7.87
N LYS A 74 -0.24 7.68 8.85
CA LYS A 74 0.98 7.91 9.65
C LYS A 74 2.24 7.84 8.79
N PHE A 75 2.30 6.93 7.83
CA PHE A 75 3.42 6.84 6.89
C PHE A 75 3.55 8.13 6.05
N GLN A 76 2.44 8.64 5.53
CA GLN A 76 2.43 9.90 4.78
C GLN A 76 2.90 11.08 5.65
N ALA A 77 2.42 11.16 6.91
CA ALA A 77 2.83 12.19 7.84
C ALA A 77 4.34 12.14 8.14
N ARG A 78 4.89 10.94 8.39
CA ARG A 78 6.33 10.77 8.64
C ARG A 78 7.17 11.15 7.41
N LYS A 79 6.74 10.74 6.21
CA LYS A 79 7.37 11.17 4.95
C LYS A 79 7.41 12.70 4.79
N GLN A 80 6.32 13.38 5.14
CA GLN A 80 6.29 14.85 5.12
C GLN A 80 7.26 15.46 6.14
N ILE A 81 7.33 14.89 7.36
CA ILE A 81 8.27 15.34 8.39
C ILE A 81 9.71 15.19 7.90
N PHE A 82 10.09 14.03 7.34
CA PHE A 82 11.44 13.83 6.78
C PHE A 82 11.75 14.83 5.67
N GLN A 83 10.81 15.07 4.77
CA GLN A 83 10.98 16.06 3.71
C GLN A 83 11.21 17.46 4.28
N SER A 84 10.40 17.91 5.24
CA SER A 84 10.59 19.20 5.90
C SER A 84 11.91 19.28 6.67
N MET A 85 12.34 18.20 7.33
CA MET A 85 13.64 18.16 7.99
C MET A 85 14.78 18.36 6.99
N ARG A 86 14.74 17.69 5.82
CA ARG A 86 15.75 17.87 4.77
C ARG A 86 15.77 19.30 4.24
N GLU A 87 14.62 19.91 4.04
CA GLU A 87 14.49 21.30 3.57
C GLU A 87 15.06 22.32 4.57
N ILE A 88 14.80 22.14 5.86
CA ILE A 88 15.30 23.03 6.93
C ILE A 88 16.81 22.88 7.09
N LEU A 89 17.32 21.66 7.01
CA LEU A 89 18.72 21.35 7.19
C LEU A 89 19.59 21.97 6.08
N GLY A 90 19.11 22.04 4.83
CA GLY A 90 19.82 22.69 3.72
C GLY A 90 21.14 22.00 3.34
N ASP A 91 22.04 22.70 2.64
CA ASP A 91 23.30 22.12 2.12
C ASP A 91 24.47 22.13 3.13
N SER A 92 24.30 22.75 4.30
CA SER A 92 25.39 23.01 5.28
C SER A 92 25.36 22.06 6.48
N VAL A 93 24.86 20.84 6.26
CA VAL A 93 24.52 19.89 7.32
C VAL A 93 25.69 18.96 7.59
N ASP A 94 25.87 18.61 8.87
CA ASP A 94 26.77 17.52 9.25
C ASP A 94 26.40 16.24 8.45
N PRO A 95 27.32 15.69 7.64
CA PRO A 95 27.09 14.48 6.88
C PRO A 95 26.61 13.30 7.74
N GLU A 96 27.00 13.25 9.01
CA GLU A 96 26.56 12.21 9.93
C GLU A 96 25.07 12.35 10.29
N LEU A 97 24.57 13.58 10.42
CA LEU A 97 23.13 13.83 10.67
C LEU A 97 22.29 13.39 9.47
N LEU A 98 22.75 13.65 8.24
CA LEU A 98 22.08 13.17 7.03
C LEU A 98 22.06 11.64 6.98
N ARG A 99 23.17 10.99 7.35
CA ARG A 99 23.26 9.52 7.41
C ARG A 99 22.29 8.92 8.43
N LEU A 100 22.15 9.56 9.60
CA LEU A 100 21.20 9.14 10.64
C LEU A 100 19.75 9.35 10.19
N LEU A 101 19.46 10.45 9.49
CA LEU A 101 18.14 10.74 8.95
C LEU A 101 17.74 9.73 7.86
N ASP A 102 18.67 9.41 6.95
CA ASP A 102 18.50 8.36 5.94
C ASP A 102 18.32 6.97 6.57
N ALA A 103 19.03 6.68 7.67
CA ALA A 103 18.88 5.43 8.40
C ALA A 103 17.50 5.35 9.06
N LEU A 104 17.01 6.44 9.66
CA LEU A 104 15.71 6.49 10.31
C LEU A 104 14.57 6.32 9.32
N GLU A 105 14.64 6.97 8.15
CA GLU A 105 13.63 6.83 7.08
C GLU A 105 13.53 5.38 6.55
N LYS A 106 14.62 4.61 6.58
CA LYS A 106 14.65 3.19 6.17
C LYS A 106 14.11 2.21 7.21
N LEU A 107 13.97 2.63 8.46
CA LEU A 107 13.44 1.77 9.53
C LEU A 107 11.90 1.73 9.54
N GLU A 108 11.26 2.63 8.78
CA GLU A 108 9.81 2.80 8.74
C GLU A 108 9.09 2.03 7.63
#